data_AF-A0A7C4VMD1-F1
#
_entry.id   AF-A0A7C4VMD1-F1
#
_cell.length_a   1.000
_cell.length_b   1.000
_cell.length_c   1.000
_cell.angle_alpha   90.00
_cell.angle_beta   90.00
_cell.angle_gamma   90.00
#
_symmetry.space_group_name_H-M   'P 1'
#
loop_
_entity.id
_entity.type
_entity.pdbx_description
1 polymer ?
#
loop_
_entity_poly.entity_id
_entity_poly.type
_entity_poly.pdbx_seq_one_letter_code
_entity_poly.pdbx_strand_id
1 'polypeptide(L)'
;MSLVIVNGEKYELWIPETEEELEKTVKDHLKEIFGENSEFFDIKKKIMSESGVGSIPDGYLIHFNDEPSWFIVEIELSKHDLHDHIVKQISKFMSGIKNPESRKKIVDLIYEEIQSDTARYESFKKKVKSREIHSFLTRLFEKEPSLIIIIDEKTKELEEICNYVLRLETIVREFKTYVKKDGQISKHLHLVEPLTEITSPITPEVFAEIRGVIKATIAGRLVTLSRDQILKATTDPNIKKFKYRDWVVEIKGIHYPVKGLISLATGISVNEFGSAQVRPILEKLGFNVKKVK
;
A
#
# COMPACT_ATOMS: atom_id res chain seq x y z
N MET A 1 -8.55 27.26 6.55
CA MET A 1 -8.64 27.80 5.19
C MET A 1 -7.22 27.96 4.67
N SER A 2 -6.86 27.24 3.61
CA SER A 2 -5.58 27.42 2.93
C SER A 2 -5.78 28.30 1.70
N LEU A 3 -4.80 29.16 1.44
CA LEU A 3 -4.80 30.15 0.36
C LEU A 3 -3.52 29.97 -0.45
N VAL A 4 -3.65 29.92 -1.77
CA VAL A 4 -2.51 29.87 -2.70
C VAL A 4 -2.48 31.19 -3.48
N ILE A 5 -1.29 31.76 -3.64
CA ILE A 5 -1.08 33.00 -4.40
C ILE A 5 -0.12 32.70 -5.56
N VAL A 6 -0.59 32.86 -6.80
CA VAL A 6 0.21 32.69 -8.01
C VAL A 6 0.15 33.97 -8.83
N ASN A 7 1.30 34.57 -9.12
CA ASN A 7 1.39 35.83 -9.89
C ASN A 7 0.50 36.97 -9.34
N GLY A 8 0.31 37.01 -8.01
CA GLY A 8 -0.56 37.99 -7.35
C GLY A 8 -2.06 37.65 -7.38
N GLU A 9 -2.47 36.59 -8.09
CA GLU A 9 -3.83 36.06 -8.06
C GLU A 9 -4.03 35.13 -6.86
N LYS A 10 -5.16 35.29 -6.16
CA LYS A 10 -5.53 34.49 -4.98
C LYS A 10 -6.45 33.33 -5.37
N TYR A 11 -6.15 32.15 -4.86
CA TYR A 11 -6.93 30.93 -5.03
C TYR A 11 -7.25 30.33 -3.66
N GLU A 12 -8.53 30.02 -3.44
CA GLU A 12 -9.03 29.46 -2.19
C GLU A 12 -9.20 27.95 -2.31
N LEU A 13 -8.89 27.22 -1.24
CA LEU A 13 -9.10 25.77 -1.22
C LEU A 13 -10.57 25.45 -1.50
N TRP A 14 -10.78 24.58 -2.48
CA TRP A 14 -12.07 24.02 -2.80
C TRP A 14 -12.06 22.55 -2.42
N ILE A 15 -13.07 22.16 -1.63
CA ILE A 15 -13.26 20.79 -1.16
C ILE A 15 -14.43 20.22 -1.96
N PRO A 16 -14.24 19.11 -2.69
CA PRO A 16 -15.31 18.48 -3.46
C PRO A 16 -16.50 18.09 -2.57
N GLU A 17 -17.71 18.26 -3.12
CA GLU A 17 -18.92 17.89 -2.38
C GLU A 17 -19.14 16.37 -2.39
N THR A 18 -18.65 15.67 -3.42
CA THR A 18 -18.79 14.22 -3.58
C THR A 18 -17.51 13.57 -4.09
N GLU A 19 -17.35 12.26 -3.82
CA GLU A 19 -16.24 11.47 -4.36
C GLU A 19 -16.25 11.44 -5.88
N GLU A 20 -17.42 11.39 -6.52
CA GLU A 20 -17.56 11.44 -7.98
C GLU A 20 -16.95 12.74 -8.58
N GLU A 21 -17.10 13.86 -7.87
CA GLU A 21 -16.54 15.13 -8.31
C GLU A 21 -15.02 15.17 -8.17
N LEU A 22 -14.48 14.61 -7.08
CA LEU A 22 -13.04 14.41 -6.91
C LEU A 22 -12.49 13.46 -7.98
N GLU A 23 -13.15 12.32 -8.20
CA GLU A 23 -12.79 11.31 -9.18
C GLU A 23 -12.71 11.89 -10.58
N LYS A 24 -13.71 12.67 -11.00
CA LYS A 24 -13.69 13.36 -12.29
C LYS A 24 -12.48 14.28 -12.41
N THR A 25 -12.23 15.10 -11.39
CA THR A 25 -11.11 16.05 -11.41
C THR A 25 -9.76 15.33 -11.44
N VAL A 26 -9.62 14.22 -10.73
CA VAL A 26 -8.44 13.35 -10.76
C VAL A 26 -8.23 12.73 -12.13
N LYS A 27 -9.31 12.25 -12.77
CA LYS A 27 -9.28 11.64 -14.10
C LYS A 27 -8.81 12.59 -15.20
N ASP A 28 -9.11 13.88 -15.07
CA ASP A 28 -8.64 14.92 -15.99
C ASP A 28 -7.12 15.16 -15.89
N HIS A 29 -6.46 14.65 -14.83
CA HIS A 29 -5.05 14.88 -14.52
C HIS A 29 -4.22 13.61 -14.28
N LEU A 30 -4.65 12.45 -14.82
CA LEU A 30 -4.01 11.16 -14.57
C LEU A 30 -2.54 11.12 -15.00
N LYS A 31 -2.18 11.83 -16.08
CA LYS A 31 -0.78 11.87 -16.57
C LYS A 31 0.13 12.62 -15.61
N GLU A 32 -0.33 13.72 -15.05
CA GLU A 32 0.39 14.52 -14.07
C GLU A 32 0.52 13.77 -12.73
N ILE A 33 -0.52 13.01 -12.36
CA ILE A 33 -0.55 12.23 -11.12
C ILE A 33 0.37 10.99 -11.23
N PHE A 34 0.22 10.19 -12.28
CA PHE A 34 0.87 8.88 -12.38
C PHE A 34 2.14 8.85 -13.26
N GLY A 35 2.33 9.87 -14.08
CA GLY A 35 3.45 9.97 -15.02
C GLY A 35 3.30 9.14 -16.31
N GLU A 36 4.16 9.44 -17.26
CA GLU A 36 4.17 8.84 -18.62
C GLU A 36 4.48 7.34 -18.64
N ASN A 37 5.20 6.85 -17.62
CA ASN A 37 5.54 5.43 -17.45
C ASN A 37 4.45 4.64 -16.72
N SER A 38 3.24 5.19 -16.61
CA SER A 38 2.10 4.49 -16.05
C SER A 38 0.96 4.43 -17.07
N GLU A 39 0.02 3.51 -16.86
CA GLU A 39 -1.22 3.40 -17.63
C GLU A 39 -2.36 3.09 -16.68
N PHE A 40 -3.35 3.99 -16.65
CA PHE A 40 -4.55 3.84 -15.83
C PHE A 40 -5.67 3.18 -16.63
N PHE A 41 -6.45 2.35 -15.95
CA PHE A 41 -7.60 1.61 -16.48
C PHE A 41 -8.83 1.89 -15.62
N ASP A 42 -9.79 2.58 -16.20
CA ASP A 42 -11.05 2.98 -15.56
C ASP A 42 -12.07 1.83 -15.59
N ILE A 43 -11.73 0.72 -14.93
CA ILE A 43 -12.54 -0.51 -14.94
C ILE A 43 -13.24 -0.69 -13.60
N LYS A 44 -14.47 -0.18 -13.52
CA LYS A 44 -15.35 -0.38 -12.36
C LYS A 44 -16.10 -1.73 -12.42
N LYS A 45 -15.35 -2.84 -12.38
CA LYS A 45 -15.95 -4.20 -12.37
C LYS A 45 -15.88 -4.84 -10.99
N LYS A 46 -17.01 -5.40 -10.55
CA LYS A 46 -17.11 -6.14 -9.29
C LYS A 46 -16.31 -7.43 -9.34
N ILE A 47 -15.30 -7.52 -8.47
CA ILE A 47 -14.50 -8.73 -8.30
C ILE A 47 -15.07 -9.51 -7.12
N MET A 48 -15.44 -10.77 -7.36
CA MET A 48 -16.04 -11.63 -6.34
C MET A 48 -15.05 -12.68 -5.87
N SER A 49 -15.06 -12.93 -4.57
CA SER A 49 -14.44 -14.10 -3.96
C SER A 49 -15.31 -15.36 -4.16
N GLU A 50 -14.75 -16.53 -3.84
CA GLU A 50 -15.46 -17.81 -3.88
C GLU A 50 -16.71 -17.83 -2.98
N SER A 51 -16.74 -17.01 -1.94
CA SER A 51 -17.89 -16.84 -1.04
C SER A 51 -18.93 -15.82 -1.54
N GLY A 52 -18.77 -15.28 -2.75
CA GLY A 52 -19.69 -14.30 -3.36
C GLY A 52 -19.52 -12.87 -2.84
N VAL A 53 -18.57 -12.63 -1.92
CA VAL A 53 -18.27 -11.28 -1.42
C VAL A 53 -17.33 -10.58 -2.39
N GLY A 54 -17.64 -9.34 -2.76
CA GLY A 54 -16.84 -8.57 -3.71
C GLY A 54 -16.90 -7.06 -3.54
N SER A 55 -15.91 -6.38 -4.08
CA SER A 55 -15.80 -4.90 -4.16
C SER A 55 -15.48 -4.46 -5.59
N ILE A 56 -15.65 -3.16 -5.84
CA ILE A 56 -15.37 -2.51 -7.12
C ILE A 56 -14.35 -1.42 -6.80
N PRO A 57 -13.10 -1.51 -7.28
CA PRO A 57 -12.17 -0.39 -7.16
C PRO A 57 -12.52 0.71 -8.16
N ASP A 58 -12.01 1.93 -7.93
CA ASP A 58 -12.15 3.02 -8.90
C ASP A 58 -11.32 2.81 -10.17
N GLY A 59 -10.21 2.07 -10.06
CA GLY A 59 -9.45 1.66 -11.24
C GLY A 59 -8.22 0.82 -10.94
N TYR A 60 -7.49 0.52 -12.02
CA TYR A 60 -6.21 -0.19 -11.97
C TYR A 60 -5.13 0.65 -12.61
N LEU A 61 -3.93 0.62 -12.05
CA LEU A 61 -2.75 1.26 -12.64
C LEU A 61 -1.69 0.21 -12.94
N ILE A 62 -1.10 0.25 -14.14
CA ILE A 62 0.11 -0.50 -14.44
C ILE A 62 1.27 0.49 -14.52
N HIS A 63 2.34 0.23 -13.78
CA HIS A 63 3.56 1.02 -13.81
C HIS A 63 4.68 0.25 -14.53
N PHE A 64 5.24 0.86 -15.57
CA PHE A 64 6.24 0.27 -16.47
C PHE A 64 7.66 0.73 -16.08
N ASN A 65 8.15 0.20 -14.98
CA ASN A 65 9.56 0.26 -14.58
C ASN A 65 10.30 -1.03 -15.01
N ASP A 66 11.55 -1.20 -14.57
CA ASP A 66 12.34 -2.41 -14.87
C ASP A 66 11.69 -3.70 -14.34
N GLU A 67 10.96 -3.59 -13.22
CA GLU A 67 10.13 -4.67 -12.67
C GLU A 67 8.65 -4.26 -12.60
N PRO A 68 7.89 -4.41 -13.70
CA PRO A 68 6.53 -3.91 -13.79
C PRO A 68 5.65 -4.34 -12.62
N SER A 69 4.90 -3.37 -12.11
CA SER A 69 4.01 -3.50 -10.95
C SER A 69 2.62 -2.99 -11.31
N TRP A 70 1.64 -3.42 -10.52
CA TRP A 70 0.25 -2.99 -10.70
C TRP A 70 -0.35 -2.56 -9.38
N PHE A 71 -1.26 -1.60 -9.46
CA PHE A 71 -1.89 -0.98 -8.32
C PHE A 71 -3.41 -1.04 -8.46
N ILE A 72 -4.07 -1.20 -7.32
CA ILE A 72 -5.46 -0.84 -7.14
C ILE A 72 -5.48 0.67 -6.87
N VAL A 73 -6.38 1.40 -7.50
CA VAL A 73 -6.56 2.84 -7.26
C VAL A 73 -7.91 3.05 -6.61
N GLU A 74 -7.91 3.78 -5.49
CA GLU A 74 -9.10 4.26 -4.79
C GLU A 74 -9.04 5.78 -4.68
N ILE A 75 -10.17 6.45 -4.91
CA ILE A 75 -10.30 7.90 -4.84
C ILE A 75 -11.33 8.22 -3.77
N GLU A 76 -10.88 8.79 -2.66
CA GLU A 76 -11.67 8.90 -1.43
C GLU A 76 -11.68 10.35 -0.93
N LEU A 77 -12.77 10.77 -0.28
CA LEU A 77 -12.80 12.05 0.45
C LEU A 77 -12.52 11.82 1.94
N SER A 78 -11.65 12.65 2.49
CA SER A 78 -11.23 12.66 3.90
C SER A 78 -12.37 12.83 4.92
N LYS A 79 -13.52 13.35 4.47
CA LYS A 79 -14.71 13.57 5.30
C LYS A 79 -15.58 12.32 5.52
N HIS A 80 -15.31 11.23 4.80
CA HIS A 80 -16.04 9.97 4.95
C HIS A 80 -15.35 9.03 5.96
N ASP A 81 -16.02 7.95 6.36
CA ASP A 81 -15.46 6.94 7.27
C ASP A 81 -14.42 6.08 6.53
N LEU A 82 -13.20 6.62 6.42
CA LEU A 82 -12.10 6.01 5.68
C LEU A 82 -11.77 4.62 6.21
N HIS A 83 -11.84 4.41 7.53
CA HIS A 83 -11.53 3.13 8.14
C HIS A 83 -12.46 2.04 7.63
N ASP A 84 -13.77 2.22 7.78
CA ASP A 84 -14.70 1.16 7.43
C ASP A 84 -14.82 0.97 5.92
N HIS A 85 -14.71 2.04 5.13
CA HIS A 85 -14.82 1.96 3.68
C HIS A 85 -13.60 1.30 3.04
N ILE A 86 -12.40 1.85 3.25
CA ILE A 86 -11.17 1.38 2.61
C ILE A 86 -10.82 -0.03 3.07
N VAL A 87 -10.86 -0.30 4.39
CA VAL A 87 -10.47 -1.62 4.91
C VAL A 87 -11.40 -2.71 4.38
N LYS A 88 -12.72 -2.46 4.33
CA LYS A 88 -13.68 -3.43 3.78
C LYS A 88 -13.47 -3.61 2.28
N GLN A 89 -13.30 -2.53 1.52
CA GLN A 89 -13.10 -2.57 0.07
C GLN A 89 -11.86 -3.39 -0.31
N ILE A 90 -10.73 -3.06 0.31
CA ILE A 90 -9.44 -3.70 0.05
C ILE A 90 -9.44 -5.15 0.52
N SER A 91 -10.01 -5.45 1.70
CA SER A 91 -10.09 -6.83 2.19
C SER A 91 -10.91 -7.73 1.25
N LYS A 92 -12.05 -7.22 0.74
CA LYS A 92 -12.90 -7.95 -0.21
C LYS A 92 -12.18 -8.16 -1.55
N PHE A 93 -11.50 -7.12 -2.04
CA PHE A 93 -10.75 -7.20 -3.29
C PHE A 93 -9.63 -8.24 -3.19
N MET A 94 -8.82 -8.17 -2.12
CA MET A 94 -7.73 -9.11 -1.87
C MET A 94 -8.21 -10.56 -1.73
N SER A 95 -9.40 -10.77 -1.16
CA SER A 95 -10.01 -12.10 -1.15
C SER A 95 -10.48 -12.54 -2.53
N GLY A 96 -10.95 -11.60 -3.37
CA GLY A 96 -11.41 -11.86 -4.73
C GLY A 96 -10.28 -12.24 -5.69
N ILE A 97 -9.16 -11.53 -5.68
CA ILE A 97 -8.04 -11.76 -6.62
C ILE A 97 -7.26 -13.05 -6.35
N LYS A 98 -7.41 -13.64 -5.16
CA LYS A 98 -6.88 -14.99 -4.87
C LYS A 98 -7.50 -16.06 -5.74
N ASN A 99 -8.75 -15.86 -6.17
CA ASN A 99 -9.42 -16.75 -7.11
C ASN A 99 -8.83 -16.56 -8.53
N PRO A 100 -8.25 -17.60 -9.15
CA PRO A 100 -7.65 -17.48 -10.49
C PRO A 100 -8.63 -17.06 -11.59
N GLU A 101 -9.90 -17.44 -11.52
CA GLU A 101 -10.91 -17.04 -12.50
C GLU A 101 -11.23 -15.55 -12.38
N SER A 102 -11.34 -15.02 -11.16
CA SER A 102 -11.53 -13.59 -10.91
C SER A 102 -10.36 -12.78 -11.42
N ARG A 103 -9.12 -13.25 -11.19
CA ARG A 103 -7.91 -12.63 -11.75
C ARG A 103 -7.91 -12.65 -13.28
N LYS A 104 -8.23 -13.80 -13.88
CA LYS A 104 -8.31 -13.93 -15.35
C LYS A 104 -9.31 -12.95 -15.95
N LYS A 105 -10.49 -12.76 -15.32
CA LYS A 105 -11.47 -11.78 -15.78
C LYS A 105 -10.92 -10.35 -15.80
N ILE A 106 -10.12 -9.95 -14.81
CA ILE A 106 -9.48 -8.62 -14.78
C ILE A 106 -8.50 -8.49 -15.95
N VAL A 107 -7.65 -9.51 -16.15
CA VAL A 107 -6.69 -9.55 -17.25
C VAL A 107 -7.38 -9.43 -18.61
N ASP A 108 -8.45 -10.20 -18.81
CA ASP A 108 -9.21 -10.19 -20.06
C ASP A 108 -9.85 -8.81 -20.31
N LEU A 109 -10.44 -8.18 -19.28
CA LEU A 109 -11.03 -6.83 -19.39
C LEU A 109 -9.99 -5.75 -19.73
N ILE A 110 -8.85 -5.75 -19.04
CA ILE A 110 -7.75 -4.82 -19.33
C ILE A 110 -7.24 -5.03 -20.75
N TYR A 111 -7.09 -6.28 -21.16
CA TYR A 111 -6.63 -6.61 -22.50
C TYR A 111 -7.61 -6.13 -23.58
N GLU A 112 -8.91 -6.37 -23.40
CA GLU A 112 -9.97 -5.87 -24.28
C GLU A 112 -9.94 -4.33 -24.37
N GLU A 113 -9.78 -3.64 -23.24
CA GLU A 113 -9.69 -2.18 -23.21
C GLU A 113 -8.47 -1.66 -23.99
N ILE A 114 -7.30 -2.32 -23.85
CA ILE A 114 -6.09 -1.98 -24.63
C ILE A 114 -6.32 -2.24 -26.13
N GLN A 115 -6.95 -3.35 -26.49
CA GLN A 115 -7.18 -3.72 -27.89
C GLN A 115 -8.22 -2.83 -28.58
N SER A 116 -9.15 -2.26 -27.83
CA SER A 116 -10.21 -1.42 -28.38
C SER A 116 -9.70 -0.12 -29.02
N ASP A 117 -8.48 0.31 -28.68
CA ASP A 117 -7.81 1.48 -29.23
C ASP A 117 -6.45 1.11 -29.82
N THR A 118 -6.32 1.18 -31.15
CA THR A 118 -5.08 0.87 -31.88
C THR A 118 -3.88 1.71 -31.42
N ALA A 119 -4.08 3.00 -31.11
CA ALA A 119 -3.00 3.87 -30.66
C ALA A 119 -2.54 3.48 -29.25
N ARG A 120 -3.50 3.18 -28.37
CA ARG A 120 -3.22 2.66 -27.02
C ARG A 120 -2.51 1.31 -27.07
N TYR A 121 -2.97 0.38 -27.92
CA TYR A 121 -2.34 -0.92 -28.12
C TYR A 121 -0.87 -0.80 -28.53
N GLU A 122 -0.56 0.04 -29.54
CA GLU A 122 0.83 0.23 -29.98
C GLU A 122 1.69 0.96 -28.94
N SER A 123 1.12 1.89 -28.17
CA SER A 123 1.79 2.52 -27.03
C SER A 123 2.14 1.49 -25.94
N PHE A 124 1.16 0.68 -25.53
CA PHE A 124 1.32 -0.34 -24.50
C PHE A 124 2.35 -1.40 -24.90
N LYS A 125 2.28 -1.86 -26.16
CA LYS A 125 3.25 -2.80 -26.75
C LYS A 125 4.68 -2.27 -26.71
N LYS A 126 4.89 -0.96 -26.94
CA LYS A 126 6.20 -0.32 -26.79
C LYS A 126 6.66 -0.30 -25.33
N LYS A 127 5.78 0.06 -24.39
CA LYS A 127 6.08 0.07 -22.94
C LYS A 127 6.48 -1.33 -22.42
N VAL A 128 5.76 -2.38 -22.83
CA VAL A 128 6.02 -3.77 -22.41
C VAL A 128 7.21 -4.41 -23.14
N LYS A 129 7.64 -3.85 -24.28
CA LYS A 129 8.69 -4.42 -25.16
C LYS A 129 8.39 -5.86 -25.60
N SER A 130 7.12 -6.26 -25.64
CA SER A 130 6.67 -7.58 -26.10
C SER A 130 5.37 -7.47 -26.90
N ARG A 131 5.18 -8.38 -27.85
CA ARG A 131 3.90 -8.55 -28.57
C ARG A 131 2.88 -9.36 -27.77
N GLU A 132 3.32 -10.09 -26.74
CA GLU A 132 2.47 -10.95 -25.93
C GLU A 132 1.89 -10.20 -24.72
N ILE A 133 1.06 -9.18 -24.99
CA ILE A 133 0.46 -8.33 -23.95
C ILE A 133 -0.38 -9.15 -22.97
N HIS A 134 -1.20 -10.09 -23.46
CA HIS A 134 -2.04 -10.93 -22.59
C HIS A 134 -1.21 -11.80 -21.63
N SER A 135 -0.13 -12.41 -22.13
CA SER A 135 0.84 -13.18 -21.31
C SER A 135 1.57 -12.30 -20.30
N PHE A 136 1.93 -11.08 -20.69
CA PHE A 136 2.49 -10.08 -19.78
C PHE A 136 1.51 -9.74 -18.65
N LEU A 137 0.26 -9.40 -18.98
CA LEU A 137 -0.77 -9.07 -17.99
C LEU A 137 -1.04 -10.25 -17.05
N THR A 138 -1.12 -11.48 -17.59
CA THR A 138 -1.31 -12.68 -16.76
C THR A 138 -0.20 -12.82 -15.71
N ARG A 139 1.07 -12.69 -16.10
CA ARG A 139 2.21 -12.74 -15.17
C ARG A 139 2.26 -11.55 -14.21
N LEU A 140 1.85 -10.36 -14.67
CA LEU A 140 1.82 -9.16 -13.85
C LEU A 140 0.79 -9.30 -12.72
N PHE A 141 -0.42 -9.74 -13.04
CA PHE A 141 -1.52 -9.88 -12.09
C PHE A 141 -1.36 -11.07 -11.14
N GLU A 142 -0.46 -12.02 -11.44
CA GLU A 142 -0.05 -13.05 -10.48
C GLU A 142 0.73 -12.48 -9.29
N LYS A 143 1.35 -11.31 -9.43
CA LYS A 143 2.00 -10.59 -8.33
C LYS A 143 0.93 -9.98 -7.40
N GLU A 144 1.26 -9.83 -6.11
CA GLU A 144 0.41 -9.06 -5.20
C GLU A 144 0.35 -7.58 -5.64
N PRO A 145 -0.83 -6.96 -5.66
CA PRO A 145 -0.96 -5.54 -5.97
C PRO A 145 -0.48 -4.67 -4.82
N SER A 146 -0.05 -3.47 -5.17
CA SER A 146 0.02 -2.35 -4.23
C SER A 146 -1.26 -1.52 -4.33
N LEU A 147 -1.48 -0.61 -3.40
CA LEU A 147 -2.65 0.25 -3.33
C LEU A 147 -2.22 1.71 -3.49
N ILE A 148 -2.90 2.46 -4.34
CA ILE A 148 -2.81 3.91 -4.39
C ILE A 148 -4.14 4.49 -3.90
N ILE A 149 -4.06 5.37 -2.91
CA ILE A 149 -5.21 6.14 -2.42
C ILE A 149 -4.99 7.59 -2.81
N ILE A 150 -5.87 8.14 -3.63
CA ILE A 150 -5.91 9.57 -3.92
C ILE A 150 -6.95 10.20 -2.99
N ILE A 151 -6.53 11.20 -2.21
CA ILE A 151 -7.37 11.84 -1.20
C ILE A 151 -7.27 13.36 -1.26
N ASP A 152 -8.35 14.07 -0.95
CA ASP A 152 -8.37 15.54 -0.89
C ASP A 152 -7.50 16.10 0.25
N GLU A 153 -7.44 15.40 1.38
CA GLU A 153 -6.62 15.74 2.54
C GLU A 153 -6.12 14.50 3.28
N LYS A 154 -4.81 14.41 3.52
CA LYS A 154 -4.24 13.32 4.33
C LYS A 154 -4.65 13.49 5.79
N THR A 155 -5.29 12.47 6.35
CA THR A 155 -5.68 12.43 7.76
C THR A 155 -4.80 11.46 8.55
N LYS A 156 -4.66 11.70 9.86
CA LYS A 156 -3.97 10.76 10.77
C LYS A 156 -4.65 9.39 10.80
N GLU A 157 -5.97 9.37 10.68
CA GLU A 157 -6.75 8.15 10.59
C GLU A 157 -6.33 7.32 9.37
N LEU A 158 -6.21 7.94 8.19
CA LEU A 158 -5.74 7.26 7.00
C LEU A 158 -4.31 6.73 7.16
N GLU A 159 -3.42 7.52 7.77
CA GLU A 159 -2.05 7.08 8.06
C GLU A 159 -2.04 5.85 8.98
N GLU A 160 -2.89 5.83 10.02
CA GLU A 160 -3.01 4.68 10.93
C GLU A 160 -3.56 3.44 10.22
N ILE A 161 -4.58 3.60 9.37
CA ILE A 161 -5.13 2.52 8.54
C ILE A 161 -4.05 1.92 7.64
N CYS A 162 -3.34 2.77 6.89
CA CYS A 162 -2.29 2.35 5.96
C CYS A 162 -1.10 1.68 6.64
N ASN A 163 -0.74 2.12 7.85
CA ASN A 163 0.43 1.62 8.57
C ASN A 163 0.14 0.36 9.40
N TYR A 164 -1.04 0.27 10.02
CA TYR A 164 -1.31 -0.76 11.04
C TYR A 164 -2.42 -1.74 10.66
N VAL A 165 -3.32 -1.36 9.74
CA VAL A 165 -4.50 -2.18 9.40
C VAL A 165 -4.32 -2.86 8.04
N LEU A 166 -3.94 -2.09 7.02
CA LEU A 166 -3.76 -2.60 5.67
C LEU A 166 -2.50 -3.47 5.58
N ARG A 167 -2.65 -4.66 5.00
CA ARG A 167 -1.55 -5.60 4.77
C ARG A 167 -0.90 -5.44 3.39
N LEU A 168 -1.28 -4.42 2.64
CA LEU A 168 -0.72 -4.10 1.34
C LEU A 168 0.30 -2.98 1.45
N GLU A 169 1.17 -2.89 0.45
CA GLU A 169 1.89 -1.66 0.19
C GLU A 169 0.88 -0.61 -0.23
N THR A 170 0.89 0.55 0.44
CA THR A 170 -0.08 1.62 0.19
C THR A 170 0.64 2.94 0.02
N ILE A 171 0.34 3.59 -1.09
CA ILE A 171 0.85 4.89 -1.48
C ILE A 171 -0.32 5.87 -1.38
N VAL A 172 -0.23 6.84 -0.48
CA VAL A 172 -1.23 7.90 -0.38
C VAL A 172 -0.76 9.11 -1.18
N ARG A 173 -1.64 9.66 -2.01
CA ARG A 173 -1.41 10.87 -2.79
C ARG A 173 -2.48 11.89 -2.48
N GLU A 174 -2.03 13.06 -2.05
CA GLU A 174 -2.94 14.17 -1.82
C GLU A 174 -3.22 14.90 -3.14
N PHE A 175 -4.50 15.17 -3.42
CA PHE A 175 -4.96 15.92 -4.58
C PHE A 175 -5.80 17.11 -4.11
N LYS A 176 -5.19 18.29 -4.08
CA LYS A 176 -5.84 19.52 -3.64
C LYS A 176 -6.20 20.39 -4.81
N THR A 177 -7.39 20.96 -4.77
CA THR A 177 -7.85 21.89 -5.80
C THR A 177 -8.13 23.25 -5.17
N TYR A 178 -7.61 24.29 -5.78
CA TYR A 178 -7.80 25.67 -5.40
C TYR A 178 -8.51 26.40 -6.52
N VAL A 179 -9.53 27.19 -6.18
CA VAL A 179 -10.35 27.88 -7.16
C VAL A 179 -10.23 29.39 -6.99
N LYS A 180 -10.21 30.08 -8.11
CA LYS A 180 -10.46 31.52 -8.17
C LYS A 180 -11.76 31.73 -8.93
N LYS A 181 -12.73 32.39 -8.30
CA LYS A 181 -13.97 32.83 -8.96
C LYS A 181 -13.67 34.12 -9.72
N ASP A 182 -13.73 34.07 -11.04
CA ASP A 182 -13.58 35.24 -11.91
C ASP A 182 -14.84 35.37 -12.80
N GLY A 183 -15.88 36.00 -12.24
CA GLY A 183 -17.19 36.06 -12.89
C GLY A 183 -17.86 34.68 -13.01
N GLN A 184 -18.15 34.24 -14.25
CA GLN A 184 -18.78 32.93 -14.54
C GLN A 184 -17.76 31.80 -14.78
N ILE A 185 -16.46 32.11 -14.89
CA ILE A 185 -15.43 31.11 -15.16
C ILE A 185 -14.65 30.86 -13.87
N SER A 186 -14.62 29.62 -13.41
CA SER A 186 -13.72 29.19 -12.34
C SER A 186 -12.37 28.80 -12.95
N LYS A 187 -11.29 29.44 -12.47
CA LYS A 187 -9.93 28.95 -12.74
C LYS A 187 -9.56 27.95 -11.66
N HIS A 188 -9.19 26.74 -12.03
CA HIS A 188 -8.76 25.69 -11.11
C HIS A 188 -7.23 25.61 -11.09
N LEU A 189 -6.68 25.42 -9.91
CA LEU A 189 -5.27 25.17 -9.65
C LEU A 189 -5.19 23.87 -8.85
N HIS A 190 -4.50 22.87 -9.38
CA HIS A 190 -4.35 21.58 -8.72
C HIS A 190 -2.95 21.46 -8.12
N LEU A 191 -2.89 21.06 -6.86
CA LEU A 191 -1.68 20.67 -6.16
C LEU A 191 -1.70 19.14 -6.01
N VAL A 192 -0.71 18.50 -6.61
CA VAL A 192 -0.62 17.04 -6.74
C VAL A 192 0.78 16.60 -6.32
N GLU A 193 0.85 15.46 -5.62
CA GLU A 193 2.09 14.71 -5.42
C GLU A 193 2.27 13.68 -6.56
N PRO A 194 3.20 13.84 -7.51
CA PRO A 194 3.37 12.88 -8.60
C PRO A 194 3.89 11.53 -8.12
N LEU A 195 3.55 10.44 -8.84
CA LEU A 195 4.14 9.12 -8.60
C LEU A 195 5.61 9.05 -9.05
N THR A 196 6.01 9.90 -9.99
CA THR A 196 7.30 9.88 -10.70
C THR A 196 8.52 10.24 -9.85
N GLU A 197 8.34 10.78 -8.64
CA GLU A 197 9.46 11.00 -7.71
C GLU A 197 9.97 9.70 -7.05
N ILE A 198 9.30 8.55 -7.27
CA ILE A 198 9.82 7.24 -6.90
C ILE A 198 10.87 6.82 -7.95
N THR A 199 12.09 7.38 -7.84
CA THR A 199 13.22 7.09 -8.75
C THR A 199 13.91 5.75 -8.49
N SER A 200 13.31 4.86 -7.69
CA SER A 200 13.79 3.48 -7.50
C SER A 200 12.65 2.60 -7.03
N PRO A 201 12.54 1.34 -7.49
CA PRO A 201 11.62 0.39 -6.87
C PRO A 201 11.93 0.38 -5.37
N ILE A 202 10.92 0.66 -4.53
CA ILE A 202 11.04 0.38 -3.11
C ILE A 202 11.07 -1.14 -3.04
N THR A 203 12.26 -1.72 -2.98
CA THR A 203 12.37 -3.17 -2.90
C THR A 203 11.67 -3.63 -1.63
N PRO A 204 11.18 -4.88 -1.56
CA PRO A 204 10.62 -5.42 -0.33
C PRO A 204 11.56 -5.30 0.87
N GLU A 205 12.88 -5.19 0.65
CA GLU A 205 13.86 -4.89 1.70
C GLU A 205 13.78 -3.43 2.17
N VAL A 206 13.79 -2.46 1.26
CA VAL A 206 13.68 -1.02 1.61
C VAL A 206 12.32 -0.73 2.25
N PHE A 207 11.26 -1.38 1.77
CA PHE A 207 9.92 -1.25 2.35
C PHE A 207 9.82 -1.85 3.76
N ALA A 208 10.45 -3.01 3.95
CA ALA A 208 10.54 -3.62 5.27
C ALA A 208 11.35 -2.74 6.22
N GLU A 209 12.44 -2.14 5.75
CA GLU A 209 13.26 -1.20 6.51
C GLU A 209 12.48 0.08 6.91
N ILE A 210 11.71 0.65 5.98
CA ILE A 210 10.84 1.82 6.23
C ILE A 210 9.72 1.49 7.25
N ARG A 211 9.14 0.29 7.22
CA ARG A 211 8.10 -0.15 8.15
C ARG A 211 8.62 -0.73 9.47
N GLY A 212 9.95 -0.79 9.67
CA GLY A 212 10.53 -1.45 10.85
C GLY A 212 10.20 -2.95 10.92
N VAL A 213 10.14 -3.59 9.75
CA VAL A 213 9.87 -5.01 9.51
C VAL A 213 11.14 -5.69 9.01
N ILE A 214 11.37 -6.93 9.42
CA ILE A 214 12.52 -7.73 9.02
C ILE A 214 12.05 -9.10 8.55
N LYS A 215 12.54 -9.51 7.38
CA LYS A 215 12.48 -10.91 6.94
C LYS A 215 13.69 -11.66 7.51
N ALA A 216 13.43 -12.76 8.22
CA ALA A 216 14.47 -13.58 8.79
C ALA A 216 14.10 -15.07 8.73
N THR A 217 15.11 -15.94 8.76
CA THR A 217 14.90 -17.39 8.85
C THR A 217 15.07 -17.84 10.29
N ILE A 218 14.00 -18.33 10.91
CA ILE A 218 13.98 -18.87 12.28
C ILE A 218 13.54 -20.33 12.22
N ALA A 219 14.33 -21.23 12.80
CA ALA A 219 14.07 -22.68 12.75
C ALA A 219 13.82 -23.22 11.31
N GLY A 220 14.55 -22.70 10.32
CA GLY A 220 14.38 -23.07 8.91
C GLY A 220 13.14 -22.51 8.21
N ARG A 221 12.34 -21.68 8.90
CA ARG A 221 11.14 -21.04 8.35
C ARG A 221 11.41 -19.56 8.08
N LEU A 222 11.02 -19.09 6.90
CA LEU A 222 11.03 -17.67 6.59
C LEU A 222 9.90 -16.98 7.36
N VAL A 223 10.23 -15.99 8.18
CA VAL A 223 9.28 -15.21 8.97
C VAL A 223 9.48 -13.73 8.69
N THR A 224 8.36 -12.99 8.74
CA THR A 224 8.33 -11.53 8.68
C THR A 224 7.98 -11.02 10.07
N LEU A 225 8.85 -10.18 10.64
CA LEU A 225 8.76 -9.68 12.01
C LEU A 225 8.82 -8.16 12.04
N SER A 226 7.86 -7.50 12.70
CA SER A 226 7.88 -6.06 12.94
C SER A 226 8.20 -5.72 14.39
N ARG A 227 8.65 -4.48 14.62
CA ARG A 227 8.82 -3.93 15.97
C ARG A 227 7.53 -4.02 16.78
N ASP A 228 6.39 -3.74 16.17
CA ASP A 228 5.08 -3.80 16.83
C ASP A 228 4.66 -5.20 17.23
N GLN A 229 4.99 -6.23 16.44
CA GLN A 229 4.72 -7.61 16.82
C GLN A 229 5.51 -8.00 18.08
N ILE A 230 6.76 -7.54 18.19
CA ILE A 230 7.56 -7.74 19.41
C ILE A 230 6.99 -6.95 20.59
N LEU A 231 6.53 -5.71 20.39
CA LEU A 231 5.88 -4.93 21.44
C LEU A 231 4.57 -5.59 21.90
N LYS A 232 3.74 -6.10 20.99
CA LYS A 232 2.53 -6.87 21.33
C LYS A 232 2.86 -8.11 22.15
N ALA A 233 3.95 -8.82 21.82
CA ALA A 233 4.42 -9.97 22.61
C ALA A 233 4.80 -9.61 24.05
N THR A 234 5.19 -8.36 24.35
CA THR A 234 5.44 -7.91 25.73
C THR A 234 4.18 -7.82 26.59
N THR A 235 3.02 -7.65 25.93
CA THR A 235 1.70 -7.54 26.58
C THR A 235 0.96 -8.88 26.65
N ASP A 236 1.45 -9.91 25.96
CA ASP A 236 0.84 -11.24 25.98
C ASP A 236 0.96 -11.87 27.38
N PRO A 237 -0.14 -12.36 27.99
CA PRO A 237 -0.10 -12.99 29.31
C PRO A 237 0.89 -14.16 29.43
N ASN A 238 1.15 -14.86 28.33
CA ASN A 238 2.07 -15.99 28.28
C ASN A 238 3.54 -15.57 28.31
N ILE A 239 3.89 -14.30 28.11
CA ILE A 239 5.29 -13.84 28.17
C ILE A 239 5.92 -14.17 29.53
N LYS A 240 5.12 -14.14 30.60
CA LYS A 240 5.52 -14.46 31.97
C LYS A 240 5.90 -15.93 32.16
N LYS A 241 5.47 -16.83 31.27
CA LYS A 241 5.81 -18.26 31.33
C LYS A 241 7.23 -18.53 30.84
N PHE A 242 7.81 -17.61 30.05
CA PHE A 242 9.16 -17.75 29.54
C PHE A 242 10.18 -17.21 30.53
N LYS A 243 11.22 -17.98 30.80
CA LYS A 243 12.36 -17.56 31.61
C LYS A 243 13.49 -17.11 30.71
N TYR A 244 14.26 -16.12 31.15
CA TYR A 244 15.55 -15.78 30.55
C TYR A 244 16.69 -16.29 31.42
N ARG A 245 17.81 -16.65 30.80
CA ARG A 245 19.06 -17.00 31.48
C ARG A 245 20.08 -15.89 31.27
N ASP A 246 20.59 -15.77 30.05
CA ASP A 246 21.71 -14.86 29.77
C ASP A 246 21.32 -13.58 29.02
N TRP A 247 20.19 -13.54 28.32
CA TRP A 247 19.86 -12.44 27.40
C TRP A 247 18.42 -11.97 27.54
N VAL A 248 18.25 -10.65 27.59
CA VAL A 248 16.96 -9.96 27.70
C VAL A 248 16.86 -8.82 26.70
N VAL A 249 15.63 -8.45 26.37
CA VAL A 249 15.31 -7.17 25.74
C VAL A 249 14.83 -6.22 26.82
N GLU A 250 15.42 -5.03 26.90
CA GLU A 250 14.97 -3.98 27.82
C GLU A 250 14.03 -3.00 27.11
N ILE A 251 12.80 -2.88 27.61
CA ILE A 251 11.80 -1.93 27.12
C ILE A 251 11.25 -1.16 28.32
N LYS A 252 11.43 0.16 28.33
CA LYS A 252 10.98 1.05 29.41
C LYS A 252 11.42 0.57 30.81
N GLY A 253 12.65 0.06 30.92
CA GLY A 253 13.22 -0.47 32.17
C GLY A 253 12.74 -1.87 32.58
N ILE A 254 11.92 -2.53 31.77
CA ILE A 254 11.45 -3.91 32.02
C ILE A 254 12.24 -4.89 31.14
N HIS A 255 12.70 -5.98 31.74
CA HIS A 255 13.42 -7.05 31.05
C HIS A 255 12.49 -8.15 30.56
N TYR A 256 12.58 -8.44 29.26
CA TYR A 256 11.79 -9.49 28.60
C TYR A 256 12.68 -10.61 28.04
N PRO A 257 12.23 -11.87 28.08
CA PRO A 257 12.99 -12.99 27.55
C PRO A 257 13.03 -12.95 26.01
N VAL A 258 14.23 -12.85 25.45
CA VAL A 258 14.51 -12.81 23.99
C VAL A 258 13.75 -13.89 23.23
N LYS A 259 13.84 -15.15 23.67
CA LYS A 259 13.20 -16.29 22.99
C LYS A 259 11.67 -16.26 23.15
N GLY A 260 11.19 -15.82 24.31
CA GLY A 260 9.75 -15.72 24.58
C GLY A 260 9.08 -14.69 23.66
N LEU A 261 9.72 -13.52 23.48
CA LEU A 261 9.22 -12.48 22.57
C LEU A 261 9.10 -13.00 21.13
N ILE A 262 10.14 -13.66 20.62
CA ILE A 262 10.13 -14.21 19.26
C ILE A 262 9.10 -15.34 19.12
N SER A 263 9.01 -16.22 20.11
CA SER A 263 8.06 -17.33 20.10
C SER A 263 6.61 -16.83 20.05
N LEU A 264 6.29 -15.81 20.84
CA LEU A 264 4.96 -15.21 20.84
C LEU A 264 4.68 -14.39 19.57
N ALA A 265 5.67 -13.70 19.03
CA ALA A 265 5.51 -12.92 17.81
C ALA A 265 5.40 -13.78 16.53
N THR A 266 5.99 -14.99 16.53
CA THR A 266 6.03 -15.86 15.34
C THR A 266 5.19 -17.14 15.45
N GLY A 267 4.78 -17.52 16.66
CA GLY A 267 4.17 -18.81 16.95
C GLY A 267 5.15 -20.00 16.95
N ILE A 268 6.44 -19.78 16.67
CA ILE A 268 7.46 -20.84 16.65
C ILE A 268 7.85 -21.20 18.08
N SER A 269 7.98 -22.50 18.39
CA SER A 269 8.33 -22.93 19.74
C SER A 269 9.74 -22.51 20.11
N VAL A 270 9.94 -22.06 21.36
CA VAL A 270 11.25 -21.70 21.90
C VAL A 270 12.28 -22.84 21.82
N ASN A 271 11.86 -24.10 21.68
CA ASN A 271 12.77 -25.23 21.56
C ASN A 271 13.37 -25.39 20.15
N GLU A 272 12.78 -24.73 19.16
CA GLU A 272 13.18 -24.86 17.75
C GLU A 272 14.30 -23.89 17.33
N PHE A 273 14.67 -22.93 18.18
CA PHE A 273 15.70 -21.95 17.89
C PHE A 273 16.51 -21.53 19.11
N GLY A 274 17.73 -21.04 18.87
CA GLY A 274 18.63 -20.53 19.91
C GLY A 274 18.56 -19.02 20.08
N SER A 275 18.90 -18.50 21.26
CA SER A 275 19.01 -17.04 21.49
C SER A 275 20.02 -16.39 20.55
N ALA A 276 21.10 -17.08 20.20
CA ALA A 276 22.11 -16.56 19.29
C ALA A 276 21.56 -16.19 17.91
N GLN A 277 20.62 -16.98 17.40
CA GLN A 277 19.99 -16.77 16.09
C GLN A 277 19.09 -15.54 16.06
N VAL A 278 18.41 -15.24 17.18
CA VAL A 278 17.31 -14.26 17.18
C VAL A 278 17.68 -12.90 17.76
N ARG A 279 18.78 -12.78 18.51
CA ARG A 279 19.26 -11.48 19.02
C ARG A 279 19.55 -10.47 17.91
N PRO A 280 20.26 -10.82 16.81
CA PRO A 280 20.53 -9.86 15.74
C PRO A 280 19.25 -9.35 15.07
N ILE A 281 18.20 -10.17 15.04
CA ILE A 281 16.88 -9.78 14.50
C ILE A 281 16.27 -8.69 15.39
N LEU A 282 16.28 -8.87 16.70
CA LEU A 282 15.75 -7.90 17.66
C LEU A 282 16.57 -6.59 17.68
N GLU A 283 17.89 -6.68 17.57
CA GLU A 283 18.77 -5.51 17.46
C GLU A 283 18.48 -4.71 16.19
N LYS A 284 18.32 -5.38 15.05
CA LYS A 284 17.93 -4.72 13.79
C LYS A 284 16.53 -4.10 13.84
N LEU A 285 15.61 -4.66 14.65
CA LEU A 285 14.31 -4.05 14.95
C LEU A 285 14.40 -2.87 15.96
N GLY A 286 15.63 -2.46 16.32
CA GLY A 286 15.91 -1.34 17.20
C GLY A 286 15.66 -1.63 18.68
N PHE A 287 15.69 -2.90 19.11
CA PHE A 287 15.57 -3.26 20.52
C PHE A 287 16.93 -3.31 21.20
N ASN A 288 16.97 -2.86 22.45
CA ASN A 288 18.16 -2.94 23.29
C ASN A 288 18.28 -4.35 23.88
N VAL A 289 19.12 -5.18 23.28
CA VAL A 289 19.39 -6.54 23.73
C VAL A 289 20.58 -6.52 24.68
N LYS A 290 20.36 -6.94 25.92
CA LYS A 290 21.40 -6.95 26.97
C LYS A 290 21.68 -8.36 27.47
N LYS A 291 22.94 -8.59 27.82
CA LYS A 291 23.33 -9.76 28.59
C LYS A 291 23.08 -9.48 30.07
N VAL A 292 22.32 -10.34 30.74
CA VAL A 292 22.12 -10.31 32.19
C VAL A 292 22.92 -11.43 32.84
N LYS A 293 23.53 -11.14 33.98
CA LYS A 293 24.29 -12.12 34.79
C LYS A 293 23.36 -12.90 35.70
#